data_AF-A0A0H3J7M9-F1
#
_entry.id   AF-A0A0H3J7M9-F1
#
_cell.length_a   1.000
_cell.length_b   1.000
_cell.length_c   1.000
_cell.angle_alpha   90.00
_cell.angle_beta   90.00
_cell.angle_gamma   90.00
#
_symmetry.space_group_name_H-M   'P 1'
#
loop_
_entity.id
_entity.type
_entity.pdbx_description
1 polymer ?
#
loop_
_entity_poly.entity_id
_entity_poly.type
_entity_poly.pdbx_seq_one_letter_code
_entity_poly.pdbx_strand_id
1 'polypeptide(L)'
;MGLIQNSILLDDDCNLNDLNFLGIIACTVRQGFKEELEKALIKHRDKKNINSKAYVPSGCACKLDFSSIWEAKNIDDFPDVVAANDFKDEFKKEFISNLANRGYFKATADNNINREFLDAGCVDPKAVYTVYAVSPTVMLVDKNKLGDLPMPRTWGDLLNPIYKNNIILGGTLGELSDSTIYYIYKEYGEDLNGWGGII
;
A
#
# COMPACT_ATOMS: atom_id res chain seq x y z
N MET A 1 12.29 14.95 -25.30
CA MET A 1 11.44 14.49 -24.18
C MET A 1 10.05 15.06 -24.43
N GLY A 2 9.22 14.33 -25.17
CA GLY A 2 7.90 14.81 -25.57
C GLY A 2 6.94 14.66 -24.41
N LEU A 3 6.36 15.78 -23.96
CA LEU A 3 5.22 15.77 -23.07
C LEU A 3 4.09 15.03 -23.79
N ILE A 4 3.56 13.96 -23.20
CA ILE A 4 2.36 13.26 -23.69
C ILE A 4 1.22 14.27 -23.55
N GLN A 5 0.86 14.92 -24.66
CA GLN A 5 -0.03 16.07 -24.63
C GLN A 5 -1.52 15.70 -24.66
N ASN A 6 -1.91 14.53 -24.13
CA ASN A 6 -3.28 14.18 -23.70
C ASN A 6 -3.22 12.79 -23.05
N SER A 7 -3.04 12.74 -21.72
CA SER A 7 -3.15 11.50 -20.96
C SER A 7 -4.57 10.92 -21.11
N ILE A 8 -4.71 9.61 -21.27
CA ILE A 8 -6.00 8.92 -21.24
C ILE A 8 -6.45 8.57 -19.82
N LEU A 9 -5.56 8.72 -18.83
CA LEU A 9 -5.93 8.63 -17.42
C LEU A 9 -6.70 9.88 -17.02
N LEU A 10 -7.66 9.69 -16.11
CA LEU A 10 -8.40 10.77 -15.48
C LEU A 10 -7.47 11.64 -14.62
N ASP A 11 -7.81 12.91 -14.47
CA ASP A 11 -7.13 13.87 -13.61
C ASP A 11 -7.73 13.93 -12.19
N ASP A 12 -7.17 14.80 -11.35
CA ASP A 12 -7.58 14.93 -9.95
C ASP A 12 -8.97 15.59 -9.77
N ASP A 13 -9.58 16.11 -10.84
CA ASP A 13 -10.94 16.69 -10.83
C ASP A 13 -12.01 15.66 -11.21
N CYS A 14 -11.64 14.39 -11.36
CA CYS A 14 -12.56 13.34 -11.78
C CYS A 14 -13.58 12.92 -10.71
N ASN A 15 -14.69 12.35 -11.16
CA ASN A 15 -15.64 11.64 -10.30
C ASN A 15 -15.15 10.20 -10.09
N LEU A 16 -15.18 9.72 -8.84
CA LEU A 16 -14.79 8.36 -8.47
C LEU A 16 -15.85 7.29 -8.80
N ASN A 17 -17.03 7.67 -9.28
CA ASN A 17 -18.08 6.74 -9.69
C ASN A 17 -17.75 6.03 -11.02
N ASP A 18 -18.17 4.77 -11.13
CA ASP A 18 -18.03 3.93 -12.33
C ASP A 18 -16.58 3.81 -12.85
N LEU A 19 -15.58 3.80 -11.95
CA LEU A 19 -14.19 3.60 -12.34
C LEU A 19 -13.93 2.14 -12.69
N ASN A 20 -13.25 1.89 -13.80
CA ASN A 20 -12.73 0.55 -14.10
C ASN A 20 -11.42 0.28 -13.34
N PHE A 21 -10.65 1.32 -13.04
CA PHE A 21 -9.40 1.19 -12.29
C PHE A 21 -9.14 2.40 -11.39
N LEU A 22 -8.82 2.13 -10.13
CA LEU A 22 -8.24 3.11 -9.20
C LEU A 22 -6.88 2.62 -8.70
N GLY A 23 -5.84 3.42 -8.89
CA GLY A 23 -4.49 3.12 -8.40
C GLY A 23 -4.05 4.06 -7.30
N ILE A 24 -4.17 3.64 -6.05
CA ILE A 24 -3.54 4.29 -4.89
C ILE A 24 -2.10 3.74 -4.80
N ILE A 25 -1.19 4.41 -5.50
CA ILE A 25 0.17 3.91 -5.75
C ILE A 25 1.21 4.71 -4.94
N ALA A 26 2.19 4.00 -4.38
CA ALA A 26 3.31 4.60 -3.67
C ALA A 26 4.02 5.68 -4.49
N CYS A 27 4.30 6.83 -3.87
CA CYS A 27 4.82 8.04 -4.53
C CYS A 27 6.09 7.80 -5.35
N THR A 28 6.97 6.90 -4.90
CA THR A 28 8.27 6.61 -5.53
C THR A 28 8.15 5.94 -6.89
N VAL A 29 7.09 5.16 -7.13
CA VAL A 29 6.87 4.42 -8.39
C VAL A 29 5.67 4.92 -9.18
N ARG A 30 4.88 5.84 -8.62
CA ARG A 30 3.63 6.34 -9.21
C ARG A 30 3.78 6.80 -10.65
N GLN A 31 4.80 7.60 -10.96
CA GLN A 31 4.95 8.15 -12.32
C GLN A 31 5.20 7.04 -13.35
N GLY A 32 6.13 6.13 -13.05
CA GLY A 32 6.37 4.97 -13.91
C GLY A 32 5.14 4.06 -14.03
N PHE A 33 4.39 3.88 -12.94
CA PHE A 33 3.14 3.14 -12.97
C PHE A 33 2.10 3.79 -13.89
N LYS A 34 1.91 5.11 -13.83
CA LYS A 34 0.98 5.85 -14.71
C LYS A 34 1.34 5.66 -16.18
N GLU A 35 2.62 5.77 -16.52
CA GLU A 35 3.10 5.61 -17.90
C GLU A 35 2.87 4.19 -18.43
N GLU A 36 3.15 3.16 -17.64
CA GLU A 36 2.94 1.76 -18.06
C GLU A 36 1.46 1.38 -18.08
N LEU A 37 0.66 1.87 -17.13
CA LEU A 37 -0.79 1.70 -17.13
C LEU A 37 -1.40 2.32 -18.39
N GLU A 38 -1.03 3.54 -18.72
CA GLU A 38 -1.51 4.24 -19.91
C GLU A 38 -1.20 3.45 -21.19
N LYS A 39 0.04 2.96 -21.36
CA LYS A 39 0.42 2.09 -22.48
C LYS A 39 -0.44 0.82 -22.52
N ALA A 40 -0.68 0.19 -21.38
CA ALA A 40 -1.49 -1.02 -21.28
C ALA A 40 -2.95 -0.76 -21.67
N LEU A 41 -3.53 0.35 -21.23
CA LEU A 41 -4.90 0.77 -21.55
C LEU A 41 -5.05 1.14 -23.03
N ILE A 42 -4.11 1.86 -23.62
CA ILE A 42 -4.11 2.15 -25.07
C ILE A 42 -4.09 0.84 -25.87
N LYS A 43 -3.18 -0.09 -25.52
CA LYS A 43 -3.10 -1.39 -26.18
C LYS A 43 -4.39 -2.21 -26.01
N HIS A 44 -5.01 -2.14 -24.83
CA HIS A 44 -6.29 -2.82 -24.57
C HIS A 44 -7.41 -2.23 -25.43
N ARG A 45 -7.53 -0.90 -25.46
CA ARG A 45 -8.49 -0.17 -26.28
C ARG A 45 -8.34 -0.52 -27.75
N ASP A 46 -7.13 -0.46 -28.29
CA ASP A 46 -6.88 -0.72 -29.71
C ASP A 46 -7.22 -2.17 -30.10
N LYS A 47 -7.07 -3.12 -29.17
CA LYS A 47 -7.38 -4.54 -29.39
C LYS A 47 -8.85 -4.89 -29.18
N LYS A 48 -9.53 -4.25 -28.24
CA LYS A 48 -10.88 -4.64 -27.78
C LYS A 48 -11.95 -3.62 -28.07
N ASN A 49 -11.58 -2.43 -28.54
CA ASN A 49 -12.46 -1.27 -28.72
C ASN A 49 -13.23 -0.91 -27.43
N ILE A 50 -12.55 -1.00 -26.28
CA ILE A 50 -13.09 -0.67 -24.95
C ILE A 50 -12.32 0.53 -24.41
N ASN A 51 -13.03 1.57 -24.00
CA ASN A 51 -12.46 2.69 -23.26
C ASN A 51 -12.63 2.45 -21.76
N SER A 52 -11.53 2.45 -21.01
CA SER A 52 -11.55 2.24 -19.56
C SER A 52 -11.34 3.55 -18.82
N LYS A 53 -12.19 3.83 -17.83
CA LYS A 53 -12.02 4.92 -16.87
C LYS A 53 -11.00 4.48 -15.82
N ALA A 54 -9.79 5.04 -15.89
CA ALA A 54 -8.71 4.74 -14.96
C ALA A 54 -8.19 6.00 -14.31
N TYR A 55 -8.01 5.97 -13.00
CA TYR A 55 -7.51 7.08 -12.22
C TYR A 55 -6.34 6.66 -11.33
N VAL A 56 -5.28 7.47 -11.34
CA VAL A 56 -4.13 7.35 -10.45
C VAL A 56 -3.85 8.74 -9.89
N PRO A 57 -4.15 8.98 -8.60
CA PRO A 57 -4.09 10.31 -7.99
C PRO A 57 -2.70 10.91 -8.07
N SER A 58 -2.61 12.23 -8.23
CA SER A 58 -1.33 12.95 -8.36
C SER A 58 -0.49 12.98 -7.07
N GLY A 59 -1.02 12.49 -5.95
CA GLY A 59 -0.33 12.36 -4.66
C GLY A 59 -0.86 13.32 -3.60
N CYS A 60 0.02 13.85 -2.75
CA CYS A 60 -0.36 14.73 -1.63
C CYS A 60 -1.07 16.03 -2.05
N ALA A 61 -1.04 16.40 -3.34
CA ALA A 61 -1.77 17.54 -3.88
C ALA A 61 -3.23 17.19 -4.25
N CYS A 62 -3.57 15.90 -4.32
CA CYS A 62 -4.92 15.43 -4.59
C CYS A 62 -5.82 15.72 -3.40
N LYS A 63 -7.00 16.30 -3.66
CA LYS A 63 -7.99 16.66 -2.64
C LYS A 63 -9.13 15.66 -2.53
N LEU A 64 -9.16 14.64 -3.39
CA LEU A 64 -10.19 13.61 -3.35
C LEU A 64 -9.99 12.72 -2.13
N ASP A 65 -11.11 12.41 -1.47
CA ASP A 65 -11.14 11.51 -0.34
C ASP A 65 -11.42 10.07 -0.82
N PHE A 66 -10.36 9.27 -0.82
CA PHE A 66 -10.44 7.86 -1.20
C PHE A 66 -11.02 6.97 -0.11
N SER A 67 -11.18 7.44 1.13
CA SER A 67 -11.73 6.60 2.22
C SER A 67 -13.15 6.14 1.91
N SER A 68 -13.93 6.99 1.24
CA SER A 68 -15.32 6.75 0.84
C SER A 68 -15.51 5.51 -0.05
N ILE A 69 -14.53 5.15 -0.89
CA ILE A 69 -14.65 3.97 -1.76
C ILE A 69 -14.71 2.68 -0.92
N TRP A 70 -14.04 2.66 0.22
CA TRP A 70 -13.98 1.52 1.12
C TRP A 70 -15.23 1.42 2.00
N GLU A 71 -16.09 2.43 1.98
CA GLU A 71 -17.40 2.43 2.64
C GLU A 71 -18.53 1.90 1.73
N ALA A 72 -18.21 1.54 0.49
CA ALA A 72 -19.15 0.97 -0.46
C ALA A 72 -19.89 -0.25 0.12
N LYS A 73 -21.21 -0.27 -0.07
CA LYS A 73 -22.09 -1.34 0.43
C LYS A 73 -22.55 -2.30 -0.67
N ASN A 74 -22.52 -1.85 -1.92
CA ASN A 74 -22.80 -2.68 -3.10
C ASN A 74 -21.54 -2.74 -3.96
N ILE A 75 -21.36 -3.87 -4.66
CA ILE A 75 -20.22 -4.06 -5.55
C ILE A 75 -20.25 -3.12 -6.75
N ASP A 76 -21.45 -2.74 -7.21
CA ASP A 76 -21.62 -1.81 -8.35
C ASP A 76 -21.15 -0.38 -8.02
N ASP A 77 -21.04 -0.03 -6.73
CA ASP A 77 -20.52 1.25 -6.26
C ASP A 77 -18.98 1.24 -6.11
N PHE A 78 -18.33 0.10 -6.36
CA PHE A 78 -16.89 -0.10 -6.16
C PHE A 78 -16.18 -0.23 -7.53
N PRO A 79 -14.93 0.26 -7.68
CA PRO A 79 -14.21 0.12 -8.94
C PRO A 79 -13.96 -1.34 -9.33
N ASP A 80 -13.96 -1.65 -10.63
CA ASP A 80 -13.73 -3.04 -11.10
C ASP A 80 -12.39 -3.61 -10.60
N VAL A 81 -11.37 -2.75 -10.53
CA VAL A 81 -10.03 -3.07 -10.02
C VAL A 81 -9.52 -1.91 -9.18
N VAL A 82 -9.02 -2.24 -7.98
CA VAL A 82 -8.29 -1.29 -7.13
C VAL A 82 -6.90 -1.83 -6.84
N ALA A 83 -5.89 -1.00 -7.09
CA ALA A 83 -4.55 -1.20 -6.55
C ALA A 83 -4.40 -0.26 -5.35
N ALA A 84 -4.13 -0.84 -4.18
CA ALA A 84 -3.86 -0.10 -2.95
C ALA A 84 -2.44 -0.37 -2.46
N ASN A 85 -1.87 0.60 -1.75
CA ASN A 85 -0.63 0.44 -1.03
C ASN A 85 -0.88 0.49 0.48
N ASP A 86 -0.09 -0.29 1.22
CA ASP A 86 -0.14 -0.45 2.67
C ASP A 86 -1.36 -1.25 3.19
N PHE A 87 -1.66 -1.13 4.49
CA PHE A 87 -2.74 -1.83 5.18
C PHE A 87 -3.63 -0.80 5.89
N LYS A 88 -4.61 -0.24 5.17
CA LYS A 88 -5.45 0.87 5.63
C LYS A 88 -6.94 0.53 5.59
N ASP A 89 -7.73 1.36 4.91
CA ASP A 89 -9.19 1.33 4.90
C ASP A 89 -9.74 0.04 4.28
N GLU A 90 -9.00 -0.59 3.39
CA GLU A 90 -9.32 -1.88 2.78
C GLU A 90 -9.33 -3.05 3.78
N PHE A 91 -8.77 -2.86 4.99
CA PHE A 91 -8.84 -3.84 6.08
C PHE A 91 -9.89 -3.50 7.14
N LYS A 92 -10.69 -2.44 6.94
CA LYS A 92 -11.82 -2.13 7.84
C LYS A 92 -12.83 -3.27 7.83
N LYS A 93 -13.37 -3.56 9.02
CA LYS A 93 -14.32 -4.66 9.24
C LYS A 93 -15.57 -4.52 8.37
N GLU A 94 -16.02 -3.29 8.18
CA GLU A 94 -17.17 -2.93 7.35
C GLU A 94 -16.93 -3.33 5.90
N PHE A 95 -15.81 -2.92 5.29
CA PHE A 95 -15.46 -3.30 3.92
C PHE A 95 -15.34 -4.82 3.77
N ILE A 96 -14.63 -5.47 4.69
CA ILE A 96 -14.44 -6.92 4.68
C ILE A 96 -15.78 -7.66 4.74
N SER A 97 -16.70 -7.23 5.60
CA SER A 97 -18.00 -7.89 5.79
C SER A 97 -19.02 -7.58 4.69
N ASN A 98 -19.04 -6.34 4.20
CA ASN A 98 -19.98 -5.89 3.18
C ASN A 98 -19.60 -6.42 1.79
N LEU A 99 -18.31 -6.45 1.46
CA LEU A 99 -17.85 -6.79 0.11
C LEU A 99 -16.87 -7.97 0.09
N ALA A 100 -15.73 -7.92 0.80
CA ALA A 100 -14.64 -8.91 0.61
C ALA A 100 -15.09 -10.36 0.88
N ASN A 101 -15.80 -10.60 1.99
CA ASN A 101 -16.29 -11.92 2.37
C ASN A 101 -17.52 -12.38 1.57
N ARG A 102 -18.10 -11.54 0.71
CA ARG A 102 -19.24 -11.91 -0.14
C ARG A 102 -18.83 -12.65 -1.42
N GLY A 103 -17.53 -12.78 -1.68
CA GLY A 103 -17.00 -13.47 -2.86
C GLY A 103 -16.98 -12.64 -4.13
N TYR A 104 -17.05 -11.31 -4.03
CA TYR A 104 -16.96 -10.40 -5.17
C TYR A 104 -15.54 -10.22 -5.71
N PHE A 105 -14.53 -10.51 -4.90
CA PHE A 105 -13.14 -10.31 -5.27
C PHE A 105 -12.45 -11.61 -5.61
N LYS A 106 -11.43 -11.49 -6.47
CA LYS A 106 -10.62 -12.61 -6.90
C LYS A 106 -9.19 -12.15 -7.17
N ALA A 107 -8.23 -12.86 -6.57
CA ALA A 107 -6.83 -12.73 -6.92
C ALA A 107 -6.62 -13.05 -8.41
N THR A 108 -5.72 -12.30 -9.05
CA THR A 108 -5.31 -12.60 -10.41
C THR A 108 -4.59 -13.95 -10.44
N ALA A 109 -4.96 -14.80 -11.39
CA ALA A 109 -4.40 -16.13 -11.56
C ALA A 109 -3.05 -16.08 -12.29
N ASP A 110 -2.10 -15.30 -11.78
CA ASP A 110 -0.77 -15.24 -12.36
C ASP A 110 0.10 -16.39 -11.83
N ASN A 111 0.63 -17.18 -12.76
CA ASN A 111 1.53 -18.30 -12.46
C ASN A 111 3.00 -17.84 -12.31
N ASN A 112 3.29 -16.56 -12.54
CA ASN A 112 4.64 -15.99 -12.52
C ASN A 112 4.90 -15.15 -11.26
N ILE A 113 4.51 -15.66 -10.08
CA ILE A 113 4.91 -15.03 -8.81
C ILE A 113 6.38 -15.36 -8.55
N ASN A 114 7.18 -14.32 -8.30
CA ASN A 114 8.58 -14.46 -7.90
C ASN A 114 8.70 -15.37 -6.67
N ARG A 115 9.70 -16.26 -6.66
CA ARG A 115 9.86 -17.26 -5.59
C ARG A 115 9.98 -16.63 -4.20
N GLU A 116 10.63 -15.47 -4.11
CA GLU A 116 10.79 -14.71 -2.88
C GLU A 116 9.45 -14.30 -2.26
N PHE A 117 8.43 -14.01 -3.08
CA PHE A 117 7.08 -13.70 -2.61
C PHE A 117 6.35 -14.95 -2.10
N LEU A 118 6.57 -16.10 -2.76
CA LEU A 118 6.02 -17.38 -2.33
C LEU A 118 6.63 -17.80 -0.98
N ASP A 119 7.95 -17.77 -0.88
CA ASP A 119 8.71 -18.14 0.32
C ASP A 119 8.39 -17.20 1.51
N ALA A 120 8.05 -15.94 1.23
CA ALA A 120 7.62 -14.96 2.24
C ALA A 120 6.13 -15.07 2.62
N GLY A 121 5.34 -15.94 1.98
CA GLY A 121 3.92 -16.09 2.26
C GLY A 121 3.05 -14.92 1.76
N CYS A 122 3.48 -14.21 0.71
CA CYS A 122 2.75 -13.07 0.13
C CYS A 122 1.56 -13.48 -0.76
N VAL A 123 1.17 -14.76 -0.75
CA VAL A 123 -0.02 -15.24 -1.46
C VAL A 123 -1.19 -15.22 -0.50
N ASP A 124 -2.27 -14.52 -0.87
CA ASP A 124 -3.49 -14.55 -0.07
C ASP A 124 -4.10 -15.96 -0.09
N PRO A 125 -4.18 -16.65 1.07
CA PRO A 125 -4.74 -17.99 1.14
C PRO A 125 -6.22 -18.06 0.77
N LYS A 126 -6.94 -16.93 0.80
CA LYS A 126 -8.36 -16.86 0.39
C LYS A 126 -8.54 -16.46 -1.07
N ALA A 127 -7.46 -16.13 -1.79
CA ALA A 127 -7.48 -15.66 -3.17
C ALA A 127 -8.47 -14.49 -3.42
N VAL A 128 -8.57 -13.56 -2.47
CA VAL A 128 -9.35 -12.32 -2.54
C VAL A 128 -8.55 -11.24 -3.28
N TYR A 129 -7.25 -11.12 -3.01
CA TYR A 129 -6.37 -10.12 -3.64
C TYR A 129 -5.00 -10.70 -4.02
N THR A 130 -4.25 -9.98 -4.85
CA THR A 130 -2.89 -10.34 -5.27
C THR A 130 -1.88 -9.31 -4.80
N VAL A 131 -0.82 -9.75 -4.12
CA VAL A 131 0.36 -8.93 -3.84
C VAL A 131 1.27 -8.96 -5.07
N TYR A 132 1.41 -7.83 -5.75
CA TYR A 132 2.25 -7.72 -6.96
C TYR A 132 3.58 -7.01 -6.73
N ALA A 133 3.73 -6.31 -5.59
CA ALA A 133 4.95 -5.60 -5.22
C ALA A 133 5.02 -5.47 -3.69
N VAL A 134 6.24 -5.30 -3.16
CA VAL A 134 6.49 -5.02 -1.75
C VAL A 134 7.48 -3.87 -1.63
N SER A 135 7.28 -3.02 -0.61
CA SER A 135 8.24 -1.98 -0.23
C SER A 135 8.74 -2.31 1.19
N PRO A 136 9.94 -2.90 1.34
CA PRO A 136 10.41 -3.31 2.66
C PRO A 136 10.84 -2.11 3.51
N THR A 137 10.42 -2.11 4.77
CA THR A 137 10.94 -1.19 5.80
C THR A 137 12.18 -1.82 6.42
N VAL A 138 13.32 -1.12 6.37
CA VAL A 138 14.62 -1.62 6.85
C VAL A 138 15.21 -0.71 7.92
N MET A 139 15.94 -1.30 8.87
CA MET A 139 16.76 -0.53 9.83
C MET A 139 18.07 -0.09 9.17
N LEU A 140 18.36 1.20 9.24
CA LEU A 140 19.65 1.76 8.84
C LEU A 140 20.42 2.16 10.11
N VAL A 141 21.63 1.62 10.26
CA VAL A 141 22.48 1.87 11.44
C VAL A 141 23.70 2.70 11.03
N ASP A 142 23.82 3.89 11.61
CA ASP A 142 25.05 4.68 11.52
C ASP A 142 26.11 4.12 12.48
N LYS A 143 27.02 3.32 11.92
CA LYS A 143 28.09 2.66 12.69
C LYS A 143 29.04 3.63 13.38
N ASN A 144 29.15 4.87 12.90
CA ASN A 144 30.00 5.87 13.55
C ASN A 144 29.33 6.44 14.81
N LYS A 145 27.99 6.50 14.83
CA LYS A 145 27.21 6.98 15.98
C LYS A 145 26.81 5.89 16.96
N LEU A 146 26.80 4.62 16.53
CA LEU A 146 26.45 3.48 17.39
C LEU A 146 27.41 3.36 18.60
N GLY A 147 28.69 3.69 18.43
CA GLY A 147 29.70 3.58 19.48
C GLY A 147 29.84 2.13 19.95
N ASP A 148 29.78 1.92 21.27
CA ASP A 148 29.91 0.61 21.91
C ASP A 148 28.55 -0.13 22.07
N LEU A 149 27.44 0.45 21.59
CA LEU A 149 26.14 -0.21 21.67
C LEU A 149 26.12 -1.46 20.77
N PRO A 150 25.45 -2.55 21.20
CA PRO A 150 25.26 -3.70 20.34
C PRO A 150 24.48 -3.30 19.08
N MET A 151 24.87 -3.83 17.93
CA MET A 151 24.13 -3.57 16.68
C MET A 151 22.77 -4.28 16.73
N PRO A 152 21.64 -3.55 16.62
CA PRO A 152 20.32 -4.15 16.64
C PRO A 152 20.13 -5.04 15.41
N ARG A 153 19.51 -6.19 15.61
CA ARG A 153 19.20 -7.20 14.57
C ARG A 153 17.71 -7.40 14.37
N THR A 154 16.91 -7.04 15.37
CA THR A 154 15.45 -7.13 15.32
C THR A 154 14.82 -5.79 15.71
N TRP A 155 13.58 -5.55 15.29
CA TRP A 155 12.80 -4.40 15.75
C TRP A 155 12.60 -4.42 17.28
N GLY A 156 12.61 -5.61 17.89
CA GLY A 156 12.51 -5.76 19.35
C GLY A 156 13.73 -5.27 20.09
N ASP A 157 14.92 -5.36 19.48
CA ASP A 157 16.16 -4.87 20.11
C ASP A 157 16.04 -3.37 20.40
N LEU A 158 15.41 -2.62 19.49
CA LEU A 158 15.19 -1.17 19.63
C LEU A 158 14.29 -0.80 20.81
N LEU A 159 13.50 -1.75 21.34
CA LEU A 159 12.68 -1.54 22.54
C LEU A 159 13.53 -1.54 23.83
N ASN A 160 14.78 -1.98 23.75
CA ASN A 160 15.66 -1.97 24.90
C ASN A 160 16.07 -0.51 25.25
N PRO A 161 15.92 -0.07 26.51
CA PRO A 161 16.28 1.27 26.94
C PRO A 161 17.73 1.69 26.66
N ILE A 162 18.65 0.75 26.40
CA ILE A 162 20.03 1.07 25.97
C ILE A 162 20.08 1.91 24.68
N TYR A 163 19.04 1.84 23.84
CA TYR A 163 18.94 2.63 22.60
C TYR A 163 18.18 3.95 22.77
N LYS A 164 17.80 4.32 24.01
CA LYS A 164 17.13 5.59 24.27
C LYS A 164 17.93 6.77 23.71
N ASN A 165 17.24 7.70 23.05
CA ASN A 165 17.81 8.86 22.35
C ASN A 165 18.78 8.51 21.19
N ASN A 166 18.84 7.26 20.74
CA ASN A 166 19.69 6.79 19.64
C ASN A 166 18.88 6.29 18.43
N ILE A 167 17.56 6.49 18.43
CA ILE A 167 16.64 6.04 17.38
C ILE A 167 16.03 7.28 16.72
N ILE A 168 16.03 7.29 15.39
CA ILE A 168 15.31 8.27 14.58
C ILE A 168 14.30 7.50 13.73
N LEU A 169 13.04 7.91 13.80
CA LEU A 169 11.96 7.37 12.99
C LEU A 169 11.48 8.46 12.04
N GLY A 170 11.32 8.11 10.77
CA GLY A 170 10.74 9.02 9.78
C GLY A 170 9.23 9.12 9.99
N GLY A 171 8.69 10.34 10.02
CA GLY A 171 7.26 10.58 10.22
C GLY A 171 6.97 11.96 10.81
N THR A 172 5.73 12.16 11.21
CA THR A 172 5.29 13.31 12.01
C THR A 172 5.49 12.99 13.48
N LEU A 173 5.79 14.00 14.31
CA LEU A 173 5.86 13.79 15.76
C LEU A 173 4.54 13.21 16.29
N GLY A 174 4.61 12.08 16.98
CA GLY A 174 3.44 11.36 17.51
C GLY A 174 2.79 10.37 16.53
N GLU A 175 3.31 10.26 15.30
CA GLU A 175 2.82 9.31 14.29
C GLU A 175 3.92 8.31 13.93
N LEU A 176 3.56 7.03 13.90
CA LEU A 176 4.42 5.95 13.44
C LEU A 176 3.80 5.31 12.20
N SER A 177 4.65 4.75 11.33
CA SER A 177 4.16 3.95 10.21
C SER A 177 3.34 2.77 10.72
N ASP A 178 2.12 2.63 10.20
CA ASP A 178 1.20 1.51 10.51
C ASP A 178 1.92 0.16 10.36
N SER A 179 2.73 -0.02 9.31
CA SER A 179 3.51 -1.23 9.07
C SER A 179 4.41 -1.63 10.25
N THR A 180 5.04 -0.66 10.91
CA THR A 180 5.96 -0.90 12.03
C THR A 180 5.16 -1.29 13.27
N ILE A 181 4.02 -0.62 13.50
CA ILE A 181 3.12 -0.95 14.61
C ILE A 181 2.53 -2.35 14.44
N TYR A 182 2.02 -2.68 13.25
CA TYR A 182 1.48 -4.02 12.98
C TYR A 182 2.53 -5.12 13.16
N TYR A 183 3.77 -4.88 12.72
CA TYR A 183 4.86 -5.82 12.96
C TYR A 183 5.10 -6.05 14.45
N ILE A 184 5.22 -4.97 15.22
CA ILE A 184 5.45 -5.06 16.67
C ILE A 184 4.28 -5.77 17.36
N TYR A 185 3.04 -5.41 17.03
CA TYR A 185 1.84 -6.05 17.57
C TYR A 185 1.82 -7.55 17.27
N LYS A 186 2.13 -7.94 16.02
CA LYS A 186 2.19 -9.34 15.62
C LYS A 186 3.23 -10.14 16.42
N GLU A 187 4.40 -9.57 16.65
CA GLU A 187 5.51 -10.27 17.31
C GLU A 187 5.43 -10.23 18.85
N TYR A 188 4.86 -9.18 19.45
CA TYR A 188 4.90 -8.93 20.90
C TYR A 188 3.53 -8.77 21.58
N GLY A 189 2.44 -8.66 20.82
CA GLY A 189 1.09 -8.50 21.35
C GLY A 189 0.80 -7.12 21.96
N GLU A 190 -0.21 -7.08 22.85
CA GLU A 190 -0.69 -5.84 23.51
C GLU A 190 0.08 -5.46 24.77
N ASP A 191 0.89 -6.38 25.33
CA ASP A 191 1.64 -6.18 26.57
C ASP A 191 2.89 -5.30 26.32
N LEU A 192 2.62 -4.04 26.02
CA LEU A 192 3.56 -2.98 25.69
C LEU A 192 3.86 -2.10 26.93
N ASN A 193 3.92 -2.69 28.13
CA ASN A 193 4.03 -2.00 29.44
C ASN A 193 5.33 -1.17 29.66
N GLY A 194 6.13 -0.89 28.63
CA GLY A 194 7.38 -0.09 28.67
C GLY A 194 7.44 1.11 27.72
N TRP A 195 6.38 1.39 26.95
CA TRP A 195 6.45 2.38 25.86
C TRP A 195 6.48 3.84 26.32
N GLY A 196 5.92 4.15 27.49
CA GLY A 196 5.74 5.52 28.00
C GLY A 196 7.00 6.32 28.31
N GLY A 197 8.20 5.84 27.93
CA GLY A 197 9.45 6.55 28.18
C GLY A 197 10.54 6.40 27.11
N ILE A 198 10.22 5.86 25.93
CA ILE A 198 11.21 5.56 24.87
C ILE A 198 11.09 6.51 23.67
N ILE A 199 9.91 7.11 23.44
CA ILE A 199 9.67 8.15 22.42
C ILE A 199 9.60 9.53 23.06
#